data_AF-A0A069DTF0-F1
#
_entry.id   AF-A0A069DTF0-F1
#
_cell.length_a   1.000
_cell.length_b   1.000
_cell.length_c   1.000
_cell.angle_alpha   90.00
_cell.angle_beta   90.00
_cell.angle_gamma   90.00
#
_symmetry.space_group_name_H-M   'P 1'
#
loop_
_entity.id
_entity.type
_entity.pdbx_description
1 polymer ?
#
loop_
_entity_poly.entity_id
_entity_poly.type
_entity_poly.pdbx_seq_one_letter_code
_entity_poly.pdbx_strand_id
1 'polypeptide(L)'
;MKIVLFIFIISLLSSSSGAISLQLIAKLFELIYSSTRGSWKLLEMIQQHPLTIVEIENKLLTKLTKISENIDIIVDRLDMVERDMLNKFNDIQSEIRYEIQMNSLIDNIADIETSYTLFKSYANQSLNGTIEKYTLKNFAQQTVSHSENSVYSKFLKIHILILGKEFGQLISREEFFDVMSNYLATESSQCYTTQSPAQLLTNMFILLQVTQYKAFLMIQYSWMLLRIYNKGDFIKESNILKSIFVEQIGDQTEALLKSLNGAKNSFWRCDPQIHVKEKTYTQVTNFLQGYIVNEVDINPGGTCWQNCAYYSNTKQYDCYENLFCATQPKCNGTILGCRYHYKDMWVCHSPPNTSRLYDYIQFDNDDIYGKET
;
A
#
# COMPACT_ATOMS: atom_id res chain seq x y z
N MET A 1 19.39 -0.71 28.82
CA MET A 1 20.44 -1.15 27.88
C MET A 1 19.86 -1.72 26.57
N LYS A 2 18.88 -2.64 26.60
CA LYS A 2 18.24 -3.18 25.37
C LYS A 2 17.53 -2.15 24.49
N ILE A 3 16.88 -1.14 25.07
CA ILE A 3 16.16 -0.07 24.33
C ILE A 3 17.11 0.85 23.56
N VAL A 4 18.27 1.18 24.14
CA VAL A 4 19.28 2.00 23.47
C VAL A 4 19.89 1.24 22.29
N LEU A 5 20.12 -0.07 22.43
CA LEU A 5 20.52 -0.94 21.32
C LEU A 5 19.46 -0.97 20.21
N PHE A 6 18.18 -0.98 20.56
CA PHE A 6 17.08 -1.02 19.59
C PHE A 6 16.96 0.28 18.77
N ILE A 7 17.07 1.44 19.42
CA ILE A 7 17.14 2.75 18.75
C ILE A 7 18.39 2.83 17.85
N PHE A 8 19.51 2.24 18.29
CA PHE A 8 20.76 2.20 17.53
C PHE A 8 20.64 1.32 16.27
N ILE A 9 19.99 0.15 16.36
CA ILE A 9 19.72 -0.75 15.22
C ILE A 9 18.82 -0.09 14.17
N ILE A 10 17.79 0.64 14.62
CA ILE A 10 16.90 1.43 13.74
C ILE A 10 17.68 2.55 13.02
N SER A 11 18.65 3.20 13.68
CA SER A 11 19.47 4.24 13.06
C SER A 11 20.47 3.71 12.01
N LEU A 12 20.90 2.44 12.14
CA LEU A 12 21.84 1.78 11.23
C LEU A 12 21.21 1.34 9.89
N LEU A 13 19.87 1.26 9.80
CA LEU A 13 19.13 0.87 8.58
C LEU A 13 18.89 2.03 7.60
N SER A 14 19.67 3.11 7.71
CA SER A 14 19.53 4.33 6.90
C SER A 14 20.10 4.18 5.49
N SER A 15 19.43 3.38 4.65
CA SER A 15 19.58 3.43 3.19
C SER A 15 18.29 3.92 2.52
N SER A 16 18.30 5.22 2.23
CA SER A 16 17.67 5.99 1.13
C SER A 16 16.18 5.88 0.75
N SER A 17 15.34 5.03 1.33
CA SER A 17 13.87 5.11 1.09
C SER A 17 12.97 4.86 2.31
N GLY A 18 13.53 4.36 3.43
CA GLY A 18 12.83 4.08 4.69
C GLY A 18 12.84 5.18 5.76
N ALA A 19 13.27 6.40 5.42
CA ALA A 19 13.47 7.47 6.42
C ALA A 19 12.18 7.89 7.14
N ILE A 20 11.03 7.85 6.45
CA ILE A 20 9.73 8.26 7.02
C ILE A 20 9.18 7.18 7.98
N SER A 21 9.29 5.90 7.60
CA SER A 21 8.81 4.79 8.42
C SER A 21 9.64 4.60 9.69
N LEU A 22 10.96 4.74 9.62
CA LEU A 22 11.85 4.69 10.79
C LEU A 22 11.59 5.86 11.76
N GLN A 23 11.33 7.06 11.25
CA GLN A 23 10.94 8.22 12.07
C GLN A 23 9.60 8.00 12.78
N LEU A 24 8.62 7.39 12.09
CA LEU A 24 7.32 7.03 12.68
C LEU A 24 7.47 6.00 13.80
N ILE A 25 8.28 4.95 13.60
CA ILE A 25 8.57 3.95 14.63
C ILE A 25 9.24 4.60 15.84
N ALA A 26 10.28 5.40 15.64
CA ALA A 26 10.95 6.11 16.74
C ALA A 26 10.00 7.03 17.51
N LYS A 27 9.13 7.76 16.80
CA LYS A 27 8.11 8.63 17.42
C LYS A 27 7.10 7.84 18.24
N LEU A 28 6.72 6.64 17.79
CA LEU A 28 5.82 5.74 18.50
C LEU A 28 6.44 5.22 19.81
N PHE A 29 7.73 4.88 19.79
CA PHE A 29 8.48 4.53 21.01
C PHE A 29 8.61 5.68 22.01
N GLU A 30 8.92 6.88 21.54
CA GLU A 30 8.97 8.09 22.39
C GLU A 30 7.61 8.37 23.03
N LEU A 31 6.51 8.20 22.29
CA LEU A 31 5.15 8.32 22.81
C LEU A 31 4.87 7.28 23.91
N ILE A 32 5.24 6.01 23.73
CA ILE A 32 5.06 4.96 24.74
C ILE A 32 5.75 5.32 26.06
N TYR A 33 6.99 5.80 25.97
CA TYR A 33 7.80 6.10 27.15
C TYR A 33 7.30 7.37 27.87
N SER A 34 7.01 8.42 27.13
CA SER A 34 6.60 9.72 27.67
C SER A 34 5.17 9.71 28.24
N SER A 35 4.24 9.01 27.58
CA SER A 35 2.82 8.98 27.95
C SER A 35 2.55 8.34 29.31
N THR A 36 3.15 7.18 29.56
CA THR A 36 2.87 6.41 30.77
C THR A 36 3.68 6.87 31.97
N ARG A 37 4.96 7.22 31.78
CA ARG A 37 5.82 7.66 32.88
C ARG A 37 5.31 8.95 33.51
N GLY A 38 4.91 9.93 32.69
CA GLY A 38 4.40 11.22 33.16
C GLY A 38 3.03 11.14 33.84
N SER A 39 2.17 10.20 33.44
CA SER A 39 0.83 10.04 34.01
C SER A 39 0.83 9.21 35.30
N TRP A 40 1.64 8.15 35.40
CA TRP A 40 1.80 7.42 36.66
C TRP A 40 2.52 8.25 37.74
N LYS A 41 3.51 9.08 37.37
CA LYS A 41 4.14 10.03 38.32
C LYS A 41 3.14 11.00 38.93
N LEU A 42 2.13 11.43 38.16
CA LEU A 42 1.08 12.32 38.66
C LEU A 42 0.35 11.66 39.84
N LEU A 43 0.04 10.37 39.73
CA LEU A 43 -0.63 9.58 40.77
C LEU A 43 0.21 9.37 42.02
N GLU A 44 1.54 9.25 41.87
CA GLU A 44 2.48 9.16 43.00
C GLU A 44 2.59 10.50 43.77
N MET A 45 2.58 11.64 43.05
CA MET A 45 2.69 12.98 43.66
C MET A 45 1.45 13.40 44.46
N ILE A 46 0.30 12.77 44.21
CA ILE A 46 -0.98 13.09 44.88
C ILE A 46 -0.99 12.63 46.35
N GLN A 47 -0.10 11.72 46.75
CA GLN A 47 0.10 11.42 48.18
C GLN A 47 0.64 12.62 48.98
N GLN A 48 1.19 13.65 48.32
CA GLN A 48 1.83 14.78 48.97
C GLN A 48 0.96 16.05 49.01
N HIS A 49 -0.05 16.18 48.14
CA HIS A 49 -0.99 17.31 48.10
C HIS A 49 -2.40 16.78 47.82
N PRO A 50 -3.39 16.98 48.72
CA PRO A 50 -4.72 16.41 48.55
C PRO A 50 -5.46 17.14 47.41
N LEU A 51 -5.38 16.58 46.21
CA LEU A 51 -6.29 16.92 45.11
C LEU A 51 -7.59 16.12 45.28
N THR A 52 -8.70 16.73 44.88
CA THR A 52 -9.97 16.01 44.77
C THR A 52 -9.90 14.98 43.63
N ILE A 53 -10.70 13.90 43.73
CA ILE A 53 -10.77 12.86 42.67
C ILE A 53 -11.07 13.47 41.30
N VAL A 54 -11.92 14.50 41.26
CA VAL A 54 -12.31 15.20 40.02
C VAL A 54 -11.13 15.95 39.39
N GLU A 55 -10.30 16.63 40.18
CA GLU A 55 -9.12 17.32 39.67
C GLU A 55 -8.08 16.35 39.10
N ILE A 56 -7.93 15.18 39.72
CA ILE A 56 -7.01 14.14 39.27
C ILE A 56 -7.51 13.52 37.98
N GLU A 57 -8.80 13.17 37.93
CA GLU A 57 -9.49 12.64 36.74
C GLU A 57 -9.30 13.61 35.57
N ASN A 58 -9.61 14.89 35.75
CA ASN A 58 -9.45 15.90 34.70
C ASN A 58 -8.01 16.00 34.22
N LYS A 59 -7.02 16.02 35.12
CA LYS A 59 -5.60 16.07 34.73
C LYS A 59 -5.16 14.82 33.95
N LEU A 60 -5.66 13.64 34.31
CA LEU A 60 -5.39 12.41 33.57
C LEU A 60 -6.01 12.48 32.18
N LEU A 61 -7.29 12.82 32.09
CA LEU A 61 -8.01 12.89 30.83
C LEU A 61 -7.45 13.97 29.90
N THR A 62 -7.03 15.14 30.39
CA THR A 62 -6.34 16.15 29.58
C THR A 62 -5.01 15.64 29.02
N LYS A 63 -4.25 14.87 29.80
CA LYS A 63 -3.02 14.24 29.28
C LYS A 63 -3.34 13.21 28.19
N LEU A 64 -4.38 12.41 28.42
CA LEU A 64 -4.84 11.42 27.45
C LEU A 64 -5.24 12.08 26.13
N THR A 65 -6.08 13.12 26.15
CA THR A 65 -6.54 13.79 24.93
C THR A 65 -5.38 14.34 24.11
N LYS A 66 -4.39 14.95 24.77
CA LYS A 66 -3.17 15.42 24.10
C LYS A 66 -2.34 14.28 23.48
N ILE A 67 -2.28 13.12 24.14
CA ILE A 67 -1.61 11.93 23.56
C ILE A 67 -2.40 11.42 22.35
N SER A 68 -3.73 11.37 22.47
CA SER A 68 -4.62 10.95 21.40
C SER A 68 -4.50 11.83 20.16
N GLU A 69 -4.41 13.16 20.31
CA GLU A 69 -4.16 14.09 19.20
C GLU A 69 -2.83 13.79 18.48
N ASN A 70 -1.77 13.46 19.23
CA ASN A 70 -0.49 13.09 18.62
C ASN A 70 -0.56 11.76 17.86
N ILE A 71 -1.40 10.83 18.31
CA ILE A 71 -1.67 9.56 17.61
C ILE A 71 -2.47 9.82 16.35
N ASP A 72 -3.49 10.67 16.41
CA ASP A 72 -4.33 11.01 15.26
C ASP A 72 -3.46 11.63 14.14
N ILE A 73 -2.50 12.51 14.47
CA ILE A 73 -1.51 13.04 13.49
C ILE A 73 -0.66 11.94 12.82
N ILE A 74 -0.39 10.84 13.55
CA ILE A 74 0.34 9.69 12.99
C ILE A 74 -0.57 8.88 12.07
N VAL A 75 -1.82 8.65 12.49
CA VAL A 75 -2.84 7.91 11.72
C VAL A 75 -3.16 8.64 10.42
N ASP A 76 -3.33 9.96 10.43
CA ASP A 76 -3.62 10.76 9.22
C ASP A 76 -2.55 10.58 8.13
N ARG A 77 -1.29 10.32 8.52
CA ARG A 77 -0.19 10.05 7.58
C ARG A 77 -0.23 8.62 7.01
N LEU A 78 -0.99 7.74 7.63
CA LEU A 78 -1.18 6.33 7.30
C LEU A 78 -2.53 6.07 6.60
N ASP A 79 -3.43 7.05 6.47
CA ASP A 79 -4.76 6.86 5.84
C ASP A 79 -4.70 6.20 4.45
N MET A 80 -3.74 6.61 3.61
CA MET A 80 -3.56 6.01 2.29
C MET A 80 -3.04 4.57 2.39
N VAL A 81 -2.19 4.29 3.39
CA VAL A 81 -1.67 2.95 3.67
C VAL A 81 -2.79 2.03 4.15
N GLU A 82 -3.65 2.51 5.04
CA GLU A 82 -4.74 1.71 5.59
C GLU A 82 -5.67 1.20 4.49
N ARG A 83 -6.01 2.07 3.52
CA ARG A 83 -6.79 1.67 2.34
C ARG A 83 -6.06 0.64 1.48
N ASP A 84 -4.76 0.85 1.20
CA ASP A 84 -3.96 -0.11 0.43
C ASP A 84 -3.88 -1.47 1.15
N MET A 85 -3.72 -1.47 2.48
CA MET A 85 -3.69 -2.68 3.32
C MET A 85 -5.03 -3.42 3.32
N LEU A 86 -6.15 -2.72 3.49
CA LEU A 86 -7.49 -3.31 3.45
C LEU A 86 -7.81 -3.94 2.08
N ASN A 87 -7.45 -3.25 0.99
CA ASN A 87 -7.61 -3.81 -0.35
C ASN A 87 -6.81 -5.11 -0.51
N LYS A 88 -5.56 -5.15 -0.03
CA LYS A 88 -4.74 -6.36 -0.08
C LYS A 88 -5.24 -7.47 0.83
N PHE A 89 -5.81 -7.15 1.98
CA PHE A 89 -6.46 -8.15 2.82
C PHE A 89 -7.66 -8.79 2.14
N ASN A 90 -8.51 -7.99 1.48
CA ASN A 90 -9.63 -8.52 0.72
C ASN A 90 -9.17 -9.45 -0.41
N ASP A 91 -8.06 -9.11 -1.09
CA ASP A 91 -7.47 -9.97 -2.12
C ASP A 91 -6.98 -11.30 -1.52
N ILE A 92 -6.28 -11.27 -0.38
CA ILE A 92 -5.73 -12.47 0.29
C ILE A 92 -6.84 -13.34 0.92
N GLN A 93 -7.92 -12.74 1.41
CA GLN A 93 -9.07 -13.46 1.95
C GLN A 93 -9.69 -14.42 0.94
N SER A 94 -9.51 -14.18 -0.36
CA SER A 94 -9.95 -15.12 -1.40
C SER A 94 -9.18 -16.44 -1.42
N GLU A 95 -8.04 -16.52 -0.74
CA GLU A 95 -7.29 -17.75 -0.49
C GLU A 95 -7.70 -18.36 0.86
N ILE A 96 -8.52 -19.42 0.80
CA ILE A 96 -9.12 -20.15 1.95
C ILE A 96 -8.12 -20.44 3.09
N ARG A 97 -6.83 -20.61 2.79
CA ARG A 97 -5.79 -20.98 3.75
C ARG A 97 -5.51 -19.89 4.81
N TYR A 98 -5.69 -18.61 4.48
CA TYR A 98 -5.31 -17.50 5.36
C TYR A 98 -6.50 -16.70 5.91
N GLU A 99 -7.69 -16.97 5.41
CA GLU A 99 -8.93 -16.26 5.71
C GLU A 99 -9.19 -16.14 7.23
N ILE A 100 -9.11 -17.24 7.98
CA ILE A 100 -9.47 -17.25 9.41
C ILE A 100 -8.51 -16.39 10.25
N GLN A 101 -7.20 -16.47 10.00
CA GLN A 101 -6.20 -15.68 10.74
C GLN A 101 -6.35 -14.20 10.40
N MET A 102 -6.56 -13.87 9.11
CA MET A 102 -6.67 -12.50 8.66
C MET A 102 -7.96 -11.83 9.15
N ASN A 103 -9.09 -12.52 9.06
CA ASN A 103 -10.36 -12.05 9.60
C ASN A 103 -10.26 -11.80 11.10
N SER A 104 -9.67 -12.74 11.84
CA SER A 104 -9.48 -12.55 13.27
C SER A 104 -8.60 -11.33 13.58
N LEU A 105 -7.53 -11.10 12.82
CA LEU A 105 -6.67 -9.93 13.03
C LEU A 105 -7.43 -8.63 12.75
N ILE A 106 -8.16 -8.56 11.64
CA ILE A 106 -8.97 -7.40 11.25
C ILE A 106 -10.05 -7.11 12.29
N ASP A 107 -10.76 -8.13 12.77
CA ASP A 107 -11.81 -7.98 13.79
C ASP A 107 -11.25 -7.42 15.10
N ASN A 108 -10.10 -7.94 15.56
CA ASN A 108 -9.45 -7.44 16.76
C ASN A 108 -8.99 -5.98 16.60
N ILE A 109 -8.51 -5.60 15.41
CA ILE A 109 -8.13 -4.22 15.10
C ILE A 109 -9.36 -3.31 15.14
N ALA A 110 -10.44 -3.68 14.45
CA ALA A 110 -11.67 -2.90 14.37
C ALA A 110 -12.31 -2.70 15.76
N ASP A 111 -12.31 -3.74 16.59
CA ASP A 111 -12.83 -3.68 17.95
C ASP A 111 -12.02 -2.75 18.86
N ILE A 112 -10.70 -2.77 18.75
CA ILE A 112 -9.81 -1.84 19.47
C ILE A 112 -10.07 -0.41 19.00
N GLU A 113 -10.22 -0.19 17.69
CA GLU A 113 -10.46 1.15 17.14
C GLU A 113 -11.81 1.72 17.60
N THR A 114 -12.84 0.88 17.62
CA THR A 114 -14.17 1.23 18.13
C THR A 114 -14.11 1.60 19.61
N SER A 115 -13.42 0.78 20.41
CA SER A 115 -13.23 1.02 21.84
C SER A 115 -12.43 2.30 22.10
N TYR A 116 -11.41 2.57 21.28
CA TYR A 116 -10.58 3.76 21.37
C TYR A 116 -11.35 5.04 21.02
N THR A 117 -12.16 4.99 19.97
CA THR A 117 -13.05 6.09 19.59
C THR A 117 -14.03 6.41 20.73
N LEU A 118 -14.62 5.38 21.33
CA LEU A 118 -15.49 5.54 22.50
C LEU A 118 -14.73 6.15 23.68
N PHE A 119 -13.50 5.69 23.93
CA PHE A 119 -12.66 6.21 25.00
C PHE A 119 -12.33 7.71 24.83
N LYS A 120 -11.97 8.13 23.61
CA LYS A 120 -11.74 9.54 23.29
C LYS A 120 -13.00 10.38 23.53
N SER A 121 -14.14 9.89 23.07
CA SER A 121 -15.44 10.54 23.29
C SER A 121 -15.74 10.70 24.78
N TYR A 122 -15.53 9.63 25.55
CA TYR A 122 -15.76 9.64 26.99
C TYR A 122 -14.82 10.59 27.75
N ALA A 123 -13.54 10.61 27.38
CA ALA A 123 -12.57 11.53 27.95
C ALA A 123 -12.95 12.99 27.71
N ASN A 124 -13.31 13.35 26.47
CA ASN A 124 -13.71 14.72 26.11
C ASN A 124 -15.00 15.15 26.81
N GLN A 125 -16.00 14.28 26.85
CA GLN A 125 -17.29 14.58 27.50
C GLN A 125 -17.17 14.66 29.03
N SER A 126 -16.32 13.84 29.63
CA SER A 126 -16.01 13.91 31.07
C SER A 126 -15.36 15.24 31.44
N LEU A 127 -14.41 15.73 30.63
CA LEU A 127 -13.81 17.06 30.83
C LEU A 127 -14.84 18.20 30.76
N ASN A 128 -15.90 18.02 29.97
CA ASN A 128 -17.03 18.96 29.88
C ASN A 128 -18.09 18.74 30.98
N GLY A 129 -17.91 17.77 31.87
CA GLY A 129 -18.83 17.45 32.95
C GLY A 129 -20.13 16.76 32.51
N THR A 130 -20.20 16.23 31.28
CA THR A 130 -21.45 15.66 30.73
C THR A 130 -21.55 14.14 30.88
N ILE A 131 -20.49 13.46 31.31
CA ILE A 131 -20.49 12.01 31.54
C ILE A 131 -20.46 11.67 33.02
N GLU A 132 -21.31 10.71 33.37
CA GLU A 132 -21.37 10.11 34.70
C GLU A 132 -20.09 9.33 35.03
N LYS A 133 -19.62 9.47 36.27
CA LYS A 133 -18.47 8.71 36.81
C LYS A 133 -18.70 7.19 36.71
N TYR A 134 -19.95 6.75 36.84
CA TYR A 134 -20.31 5.34 36.67
C TYR A 134 -19.93 4.82 35.29
N THR A 135 -20.19 5.60 34.23
CA THR A 135 -19.90 5.23 32.84
C THR A 135 -18.40 5.07 32.61
N LEU A 136 -17.58 6.04 33.06
CA LEU A 136 -16.11 5.95 32.96
C LEU A 136 -15.55 4.75 33.70
N LYS A 137 -16.05 4.51 34.90
CA LYS A 137 -15.65 3.36 35.71
C LYS A 137 -16.05 2.05 35.04
N ASN A 138 -17.26 1.94 34.50
CA ASN A 138 -17.71 0.75 33.80
C ASN A 138 -16.85 0.46 32.56
N PHE A 139 -16.58 1.49 31.75
CA PHE A 139 -15.66 1.40 30.61
C PHE A 139 -14.28 0.90 31.04
N ALA A 140 -13.73 1.47 32.12
CA ALA A 140 -12.42 1.08 32.62
C ALA A 140 -12.39 -0.38 33.10
N GLN A 141 -13.45 -0.85 33.77
CA GLN A 141 -13.58 -2.26 34.20
C GLN A 141 -13.68 -3.22 33.00
N GLN A 142 -14.44 -2.87 31.97
CA GLN A 142 -14.59 -3.70 30.76
C GLN A 142 -13.27 -3.80 29.98
N THR A 143 -12.57 -2.67 29.84
CA THR A 143 -11.28 -2.57 29.13
C THR A 143 -10.23 -3.53 29.69
N VAL A 144 -10.12 -3.62 31.03
CA VAL A 144 -9.11 -4.44 31.72
C VAL A 144 -9.63 -5.81 32.18
N SER A 145 -10.86 -6.18 31.81
CA SER A 145 -11.44 -7.45 32.21
C SER A 145 -10.70 -8.64 31.56
N HIS A 146 -10.81 -9.83 32.15
CA HIS A 146 -10.28 -11.06 31.56
C HIS A 146 -11.25 -11.71 30.54
N SER A 147 -12.29 -10.99 30.12
CA SER A 147 -13.20 -11.48 29.09
C SER A 147 -12.48 -11.52 27.74
N GLU A 148 -12.84 -12.46 26.87
CA GLU A 148 -12.26 -12.56 25.53
C GLU A 148 -12.47 -11.27 24.71
N ASN A 149 -13.58 -10.59 24.94
CA ASN A 149 -13.96 -9.37 24.22
C ASN A 149 -13.34 -8.10 24.80
N SER A 150 -12.58 -8.17 25.89
CA SER A 150 -11.91 -7.02 26.47
C SER A 150 -10.80 -6.48 25.56
N VAL A 151 -10.51 -5.19 25.70
CA VAL A 151 -9.35 -4.57 25.04
C VAL A 151 -8.04 -5.27 25.46
N TYR A 152 -7.93 -5.65 26.75
CA TYR A 152 -6.78 -6.38 27.26
C TYR A 152 -6.54 -7.73 26.55
N SER A 153 -7.59 -8.55 26.40
CA SER A 153 -7.48 -9.84 25.72
C SER A 153 -7.17 -9.67 24.23
N LYS A 154 -7.80 -8.70 23.56
CA LYS A 154 -7.57 -8.39 22.14
C LYS A 154 -6.14 -7.91 21.89
N PHE A 155 -5.61 -7.07 22.77
CA PHE A 155 -4.21 -6.63 22.75
C PHE A 155 -3.24 -7.82 22.73
N LEU A 156 -3.45 -8.81 23.61
CA LEU A 156 -2.62 -10.03 23.64
C LEU A 156 -2.83 -10.91 22.41
N LYS A 157 -4.08 -11.02 21.92
CA LYS A 157 -4.45 -11.84 20.75
C LYS A 157 -3.81 -11.35 19.46
N ILE A 158 -3.70 -10.03 19.25
CA ILE A 158 -3.01 -9.47 18.08
C ILE A 158 -1.58 -9.97 17.97
N HIS A 159 -0.82 -9.98 19.07
CA HIS A 159 0.56 -10.46 19.04
C HIS A 159 0.66 -11.95 18.65
N ILE A 160 -0.24 -12.78 19.18
CA ILE A 160 -0.34 -14.20 18.82
C ILE A 160 -0.64 -14.38 17.33
N LEU A 161 -1.58 -13.59 16.80
CA LEU A 161 -1.98 -13.63 15.39
C LEU A 161 -0.85 -13.17 14.45
N ILE A 162 -0.02 -12.21 14.88
CA ILE A 162 1.14 -11.75 14.09
C ILE A 162 2.22 -12.83 14.02
N LEU A 163 2.55 -13.46 15.16
CA LEU A 163 3.62 -14.46 15.20
C LEU A 163 3.18 -15.87 14.81
N GLY A 164 1.88 -16.11 14.60
CA GLY A 164 1.35 -17.44 14.30
C GLY A 164 1.54 -18.47 15.44
N LYS A 165 1.81 -18.02 16.67
CA LYS A 165 2.14 -18.85 17.83
C LYS A 165 0.93 -19.04 18.75
N GLU A 166 0.15 -20.10 18.57
CA GLU A 166 -0.80 -20.53 19.61
C GLU A 166 -0.15 -21.55 20.55
N PHE A 167 -0.19 -21.28 21.86
CA PHE A 167 0.21 -22.25 22.87
C PHE A 167 -0.74 -23.45 22.85
N GLY A 168 -0.22 -24.63 22.53
CA GLY A 168 -0.93 -25.91 22.68
C GLY A 168 -1.69 -26.42 21.47
N GLN A 169 -1.61 -25.78 20.29
CA GLN A 169 -2.13 -26.37 19.04
C GLN A 169 -1.06 -27.16 18.28
N LEU A 170 -1.47 -28.29 17.71
CA LEU A 170 -0.67 -29.16 16.83
C LEU A 170 -0.37 -28.52 15.46
N ILE A 171 -1.02 -27.41 15.12
CA ILE A 171 -0.93 -26.74 13.82
C ILE A 171 -0.22 -25.40 14.02
N SER A 172 1.05 -25.33 13.64
CA SER A 172 1.76 -24.06 13.50
C SER A 172 1.12 -23.28 12.35
N ARG A 173 0.66 -22.05 12.60
CA ARG A 173 0.26 -21.13 11.53
C ARG A 173 1.50 -20.41 11.00
N GLU A 174 1.42 -19.93 9.77
CA GLU A 174 2.46 -19.08 9.21
C GLU A 174 2.44 -17.70 9.89
N GLU A 175 3.63 -17.11 10.05
CA GLU A 175 3.77 -15.74 10.57
C GLU A 175 3.09 -14.75 9.61
N PHE A 176 2.40 -13.75 10.16
CA PHE A 176 1.66 -12.77 9.38
C PHE A 176 2.53 -12.10 8.30
N PHE A 177 3.74 -11.64 8.67
CA PHE A 177 4.62 -10.95 7.73
C PHE A 177 5.17 -11.88 6.65
N ASP A 178 5.35 -13.17 6.95
CA ASP A 178 5.75 -14.17 5.96
C ASP A 178 4.62 -14.40 4.94
N VAL A 179 3.37 -14.57 5.41
CA VAL A 179 2.18 -14.66 4.54
C VAL A 179 2.07 -13.44 3.63
N MET A 180 2.18 -12.23 4.20
CA MET A 180 2.11 -10.99 3.43
C MET A 180 3.25 -10.86 2.44
N SER A 181 4.48 -11.19 2.83
CA SER A 181 5.65 -11.13 1.94
C SER A 181 5.51 -12.08 0.75
N ASN A 182 5.04 -13.31 1.00
CA ASN A 182 4.80 -14.30 -0.04
C ASN A 182 3.72 -13.83 -1.02
N TYR A 183 2.62 -13.28 -0.51
CA TYR A 183 1.57 -12.71 -1.35
C TYR A 183 2.10 -11.55 -2.21
N LEU A 184 2.88 -10.63 -1.63
CA LEU A 184 3.44 -9.47 -2.34
C LEU A 184 4.51 -9.85 -3.38
N ALA A 185 5.04 -11.07 -3.32
CA ALA A 185 5.95 -11.61 -4.33
C ALA A 185 5.24 -12.12 -5.58
N THR A 186 3.92 -12.37 -5.54
CA THR A 186 3.14 -12.85 -6.70
C THR A 186 3.00 -11.78 -7.79
N GLU A 187 2.94 -12.19 -9.07
CA GLU A 187 2.84 -11.24 -10.19
C GLU A 187 1.52 -10.44 -10.19
N SER A 188 0.42 -11.07 -9.77
CA SER A 188 -0.89 -10.44 -9.69
C SER A 188 -0.97 -9.33 -8.64
N SER A 189 -0.22 -9.45 -7.53
CA SER A 189 -0.25 -8.49 -6.43
C SER A 189 0.62 -7.25 -6.67
N GLN A 190 1.65 -7.36 -7.51
CA GLN A 190 2.62 -6.30 -7.81
C GLN A 190 2.00 -5.09 -8.54
N CYS A 191 0.90 -5.29 -9.27
CA CYS A 191 0.36 -4.32 -10.21
C CYS A 191 -0.58 -3.24 -9.65
N TYR A 192 -0.89 -3.27 -8.35
CA TYR A 192 -1.93 -2.42 -7.76
C TYR A 192 -1.50 -1.74 -6.46
N THR A 193 -0.19 -1.59 -6.26
CA THR A 193 0.37 -0.97 -5.05
C THR A 193 0.96 0.39 -5.39
N THR A 194 0.74 1.38 -4.52
CA THR A 194 1.39 2.70 -4.66
C THR A 194 2.81 2.71 -4.09
N GLN A 195 3.27 1.57 -3.55
CA GLN A 195 4.46 1.43 -2.72
C GLN A 195 5.17 0.10 -3.01
N SER A 196 6.47 0.04 -2.69
CA SER A 196 7.21 -1.23 -2.79
C SER A 196 6.75 -2.26 -1.75
N PRO A 197 6.92 -3.57 -2.00
CA PRO A 197 6.63 -4.62 -1.02
C PRO A 197 7.26 -4.37 0.36
N ALA A 198 8.53 -3.96 0.40
CA ALA A 198 9.22 -3.64 1.65
C ALA A 198 8.57 -2.47 2.40
N GLN A 199 8.17 -1.43 1.67
CA GLN A 199 7.48 -0.28 2.24
C GLN A 199 6.08 -0.64 2.75
N LEU A 200 5.34 -1.47 2.00
CA LEU A 200 4.01 -1.93 2.41
C LEU A 200 4.07 -2.78 3.68
N LEU A 201 4.99 -3.75 3.77
CA LEU A 201 5.21 -4.55 4.99
C LEU A 201 5.56 -3.68 6.20
N THR A 202 6.42 -2.68 6.00
CA THR A 202 6.78 -1.74 7.06
C THR A 202 5.58 -0.91 7.52
N ASN A 203 4.76 -0.47 6.58
CA ASN A 203 3.59 0.34 6.89
C ASN A 203 2.48 -0.49 7.58
N MET A 204 2.30 -1.76 7.19
CA MET A 204 1.46 -2.72 7.89
C MET A 204 1.91 -2.90 9.33
N PHE A 205 3.22 -3.05 9.56
CA PHE A 205 3.78 -3.11 10.91
C PHE A 205 3.44 -1.86 11.72
N ILE A 206 3.63 -0.67 11.16
CA ILE A 206 3.31 0.59 11.85
C ILE A 206 1.83 0.65 12.23
N LEU A 207 0.91 0.27 11.34
CA LEU A 207 -0.53 0.26 11.65
C LEU A 207 -0.84 -0.68 12.82
N LEU A 208 -0.28 -1.91 12.80
CA LEU A 208 -0.44 -2.88 13.87
C LEU A 208 0.13 -2.37 15.21
N GLN A 209 1.25 -1.64 15.18
CA GLN A 209 1.81 -1.02 16.39
C GLN A 209 0.95 0.13 16.91
N VAL A 210 0.40 0.96 16.03
CA VAL A 210 -0.52 2.05 16.42
C VAL A 210 -1.75 1.46 17.11
N THR A 211 -2.35 0.41 16.55
CA THR A 211 -3.51 -0.27 17.15
C THR A 211 -3.17 -0.86 18.52
N GLN A 212 -2.06 -1.60 18.64
CA GLN A 212 -1.61 -2.14 19.93
C GLN A 212 -1.32 -1.03 20.94
N TYR A 213 -0.78 0.11 20.49
CA TYR A 213 -0.52 1.25 21.36
C TYR A 213 -1.80 1.94 21.84
N LYS A 214 -2.83 2.08 20.98
CA LYS A 214 -4.17 2.56 21.37
C LYS A 214 -4.76 1.67 22.48
N ALA A 215 -4.68 0.34 22.30
CA ALA A 215 -5.12 -0.61 23.33
C ALA A 215 -4.32 -0.49 24.63
N PHE A 216 -2.99 -0.44 24.54
CA PHE A 216 -2.12 -0.24 25.69
C PHE A 216 -2.48 1.03 26.48
N LEU A 217 -2.72 2.15 25.79
CA LEU A 217 -3.15 3.40 26.43
C LEU A 217 -4.49 3.27 27.14
N MET A 218 -5.49 2.67 26.47
CA MET A 218 -6.79 2.41 27.08
C MET A 218 -6.65 1.60 28.38
N ILE A 219 -5.84 0.54 28.38
CA ILE A 219 -5.62 -0.31 29.55
C ILE A 219 -4.91 0.47 30.67
N GLN A 220 -3.83 1.19 30.35
CA GLN A 220 -3.07 1.96 31.34
C GLN A 220 -3.93 3.03 32.01
N TYR A 221 -4.67 3.81 31.24
CA TYR A 221 -5.56 4.84 31.79
C TYR A 221 -6.77 4.25 32.51
N SER A 222 -7.27 3.08 32.08
CA SER A 222 -8.33 2.39 32.80
C SER A 222 -7.87 1.97 34.20
N TRP A 223 -6.66 1.43 34.35
CA TRP A 223 -6.08 1.16 35.68
C TRP A 223 -5.88 2.42 36.52
N MET A 224 -5.46 3.53 35.91
CA MET A 224 -5.37 4.83 36.60
C MET A 224 -6.74 5.31 37.10
N LEU A 225 -7.78 5.21 36.27
CA LEU A 225 -9.16 5.57 36.62
C LEU A 225 -9.69 4.67 37.75
N LEU A 226 -9.49 3.36 37.64
CA LEU A 226 -9.89 2.42 38.68
C LEU A 226 -9.18 2.68 40.02
N ARG A 227 -7.92 3.10 39.98
CA ARG A 227 -7.18 3.50 41.17
C ARG A 227 -7.78 4.72 41.85
N ILE A 228 -8.07 5.79 41.11
CA ILE A 228 -8.69 7.00 41.70
C ILE A 228 -10.14 6.75 42.17
N TYR A 229 -10.80 5.71 41.64
CA TYR A 229 -12.10 5.22 42.11
C TYR A 229 -12.01 4.19 43.24
N ASN A 230 -10.84 4.02 43.87
CA ASN A 230 -10.59 3.11 44.98
C ASN A 230 -10.94 1.64 44.66
N LYS A 231 -10.55 1.15 43.48
CA LYS A 231 -10.77 -0.24 43.06
C LYS A 231 -9.52 -1.12 43.11
N GLY A 232 -8.34 -0.55 43.34
CA GLY A 232 -7.07 -1.26 43.42
C GLY A 232 -5.89 -0.33 43.12
N ASP A 233 -4.66 -0.82 43.29
CA ASP A 233 -3.43 -0.03 43.08
C ASP A 233 -2.90 -0.12 41.64
N PHE A 234 -3.05 -1.29 41.00
CA PHE A 234 -2.73 -1.59 39.60
C PHE A 234 -1.30 -1.26 39.12
N ILE A 235 -0.38 -0.90 40.02
CA ILE A 235 1.02 -0.56 39.67
C ILE A 235 1.75 -1.78 39.10
N LYS A 236 1.55 -2.96 39.71
CA LYS A 236 2.23 -4.19 39.29
C LYS A 236 1.77 -4.60 37.90
N GLU A 237 0.45 -4.62 37.70
CA GLU A 237 -0.23 -4.91 36.45
C GLU A 237 0.23 -3.94 35.35
N SER A 238 0.31 -2.63 35.67
CA SER A 238 0.86 -1.61 34.77
C SER A 238 2.29 -1.92 34.32
N ASN A 239 3.17 -2.29 35.26
CA ASN A 239 4.58 -2.55 34.97
C ASN A 239 4.79 -3.88 34.23
N ILE A 240 3.99 -4.90 34.54
CA ILE A 240 3.96 -6.16 33.80
C ILE A 240 3.55 -5.89 32.34
N LEU A 241 2.45 -5.18 32.11
CA LEU A 241 1.98 -4.88 30.75
C LEU A 241 2.99 -4.06 29.95
N LYS A 242 3.67 -3.09 30.58
CA LYS A 242 4.76 -2.34 29.93
C LYS A 242 5.87 -3.27 29.44
N SER A 243 6.26 -4.24 30.27
CA SER A 243 7.32 -5.19 29.93
C SER A 243 6.88 -6.11 28.79
N ILE A 244 5.65 -6.64 28.88
CA ILE A 244 5.02 -7.45 27.82
C ILE A 244 4.99 -6.67 26.51
N PHE A 245 4.52 -5.42 26.52
CA PHE A 245 4.40 -4.65 25.28
C PHE A 245 5.76 -4.40 24.61
N VAL A 246 6.81 -4.09 25.40
CA VAL A 246 8.18 -3.90 24.87
C VAL A 246 8.72 -5.20 24.28
N GLU A 247 8.48 -6.35 24.93
CA GLU A 247 8.87 -7.66 24.43
C GLU A 247 8.14 -7.99 23.12
N GLN A 248 6.82 -7.81 23.08
CA GLN A 248 6.00 -8.06 21.91
C GLN A 248 6.43 -7.24 20.68
N ILE A 249 6.77 -5.95 20.87
CA ILE A 249 7.29 -5.14 19.76
C ILE A 249 8.63 -5.70 19.27
N GLY A 250 9.50 -6.16 20.18
CA GLY A 250 10.77 -6.79 19.84
C GLY A 250 10.57 -8.00 18.92
N ASP A 251 9.73 -8.94 19.34
CA ASP A 251 9.45 -10.17 18.59
C ASP A 251 8.78 -9.87 17.23
N GLN A 252 7.82 -8.94 17.20
CA GLN A 252 7.15 -8.55 15.96
C GLN A 252 8.10 -7.83 14.99
N THR A 253 9.10 -7.10 15.52
CA THR A 253 10.13 -6.47 14.70
C THR A 253 11.06 -7.50 14.08
N GLU A 254 11.43 -8.53 14.84
CA GLU A 254 12.23 -9.64 14.31
C GLU A 254 11.50 -10.35 13.16
N ALA A 255 10.21 -10.65 13.35
CA ALA A 255 9.35 -11.21 12.30
C ALA A 255 9.31 -10.32 11.04
N LEU A 256 9.12 -9.01 11.21
CA LEU A 256 9.17 -8.06 10.08
C LEU A 256 10.53 -8.09 9.37
N LEU A 257 11.64 -8.00 10.11
CA LEU A 257 12.99 -7.94 9.52
C LEU A 257 13.31 -9.20 8.72
N LYS A 258 12.87 -10.36 9.20
CA LYS A 258 12.98 -11.65 8.48
C LYS A 258 12.26 -11.57 7.13
N SER A 259 11.02 -11.09 7.09
CA SER A 259 10.26 -10.97 5.84
C SER A 259 10.79 -9.85 4.92
N LEU A 260 11.35 -8.77 5.48
CA LEU A 260 11.97 -7.69 4.71
C LEU A 260 13.21 -8.13 3.93
N ASN A 261 13.99 -9.11 4.43
CA ASN A 261 15.16 -9.62 3.71
C ASN A 261 14.83 -10.22 2.33
N GLY A 262 13.60 -10.72 2.15
CA GLY A 262 13.11 -11.22 0.87
C GLY A 262 12.32 -10.20 0.04
N ALA A 263 12.00 -9.04 0.61
CA ALA A 263 11.11 -8.07 -0.01
C ALA A 263 11.84 -7.11 -0.95
N LYS A 264 11.28 -6.88 -2.14
CA LYS A 264 11.83 -5.92 -3.11
C LYS A 264 11.53 -4.49 -2.69
N ASN A 265 12.49 -3.58 -2.93
CA ASN A 265 12.32 -2.13 -2.79
C ASN A 265 11.78 -1.46 -4.07
N SER A 266 11.75 -2.19 -5.20
CA SER A 266 11.14 -1.73 -6.44
C SER A 266 9.64 -1.97 -6.41
N PHE A 267 8.87 -1.07 -7.02
CA PHE A 267 7.44 -1.25 -7.26
C PHE A 267 7.14 -1.13 -8.76
N TRP A 268 6.07 -1.78 -9.20
CA TRP A 268 5.65 -1.78 -10.60
C TRP A 268 4.46 -0.85 -10.79
N ARG A 269 4.49 -0.05 -11.86
CA ARG A 269 3.28 0.59 -12.39
C ARG A 269 2.86 -0.22 -13.61
N CYS A 270 1.81 -1.00 -13.46
CA CYS A 270 1.32 -1.84 -14.54
C CYS A 270 0.42 -1.04 -15.49
N ASP A 271 0.32 -1.55 -16.71
CA ASP A 271 -0.57 -1.02 -17.72
C ASP A 271 -2.04 -1.12 -17.28
N PRO A 272 -2.89 -0.17 -17.68
CA PRO A 272 -4.31 -0.20 -17.35
C PRO A 272 -5.00 -1.40 -18.01
N GLN A 273 -5.94 -2.02 -17.31
CA GLN A 273 -6.73 -3.15 -17.82
C GLN A 273 -7.45 -2.85 -19.14
N ILE A 274 -7.84 -1.59 -19.33
CA ILE A 274 -8.50 -1.13 -20.54
C ILE A 274 -7.68 0.02 -21.13
N HIS A 275 -7.15 -0.21 -22.31
CA HIS A 275 -6.46 0.82 -23.07
C HIS A 275 -7.48 1.73 -23.79
N VAL A 276 -7.52 2.99 -23.39
CA VAL A 276 -8.28 4.07 -24.03
C VAL A 276 -7.35 5.01 -24.80
N LYS A 277 -7.68 5.26 -26.07
CA LYS A 277 -6.94 6.15 -26.98
C LYS A 277 -6.89 7.58 -26.42
N GLU A 278 -5.74 8.23 -26.51
CA GLU A 278 -5.39 9.55 -25.96
C GLU A 278 -5.50 9.69 -24.43
N LYS A 279 -5.70 8.59 -23.70
CA LYS A 279 -5.60 8.55 -22.23
C LYS A 279 -4.49 7.63 -21.75
N THR A 280 -4.44 6.44 -22.34
CA THR A 280 -3.53 5.36 -21.93
C THR A 280 -2.55 4.99 -23.03
N TYR A 281 -2.85 5.32 -24.27
CA TYR A 281 -1.97 5.16 -25.42
C TYR A 281 -2.30 6.21 -26.47
N THR A 282 -1.32 6.59 -27.26
CA THR A 282 -1.51 7.37 -28.49
C THR A 282 -1.26 6.44 -29.66
N GLN A 283 -2.17 6.44 -30.63
CA GLN A 283 -2.06 5.56 -31.78
C GLN A 283 -1.18 6.21 -32.86
N VAL A 284 -0.07 5.56 -33.22
CA VAL A 284 0.68 5.93 -34.42
C VAL A 284 -0.07 5.40 -35.65
N THR A 285 -0.45 6.28 -36.57
CA THR A 285 -1.24 5.95 -37.77
C THR A 285 -0.32 5.63 -38.95
N ASN A 286 -0.32 6.47 -39.99
CA ASN A 286 0.35 6.20 -41.28
C ASN A 286 1.86 6.44 -41.24
N PHE A 287 2.39 7.00 -40.13
CA PHE A 287 3.80 7.41 -40.04
C PHE A 287 4.79 6.26 -40.12
N LEU A 288 4.47 5.10 -39.54
CA LEU A 288 5.36 3.93 -39.52
C LEU A 288 5.06 2.92 -40.64
N GLN A 289 4.17 3.27 -41.57
CA GLN A 289 3.76 2.38 -42.64
C GLN A 289 4.59 2.63 -43.89
N GLY A 290 4.95 1.55 -44.59
CA GLY A 290 5.60 1.66 -45.90
C GLY A 290 4.64 2.29 -46.92
N TYR A 291 5.19 3.07 -47.85
CA TYR A 291 4.45 3.62 -48.98
C TYR A 291 4.81 2.85 -50.24
N ILE A 292 3.82 2.22 -50.87
CA ILE A 292 4.01 1.46 -52.11
C ILE A 292 3.78 2.41 -53.28
N VAL A 293 4.67 2.38 -54.27
CA VAL A 293 4.56 3.21 -55.47
C VAL A 293 5.26 2.49 -56.62
N ASN A 294 4.74 2.64 -57.83
CA ASN A 294 5.37 2.04 -59.01
C ASN A 294 6.65 2.80 -59.36
N GLU A 295 7.63 2.08 -59.93
CA GLU A 295 8.91 2.69 -60.30
C GLU A 295 8.75 3.84 -61.31
N VAL A 296 7.85 3.67 -62.29
CA VAL A 296 7.52 4.68 -63.30
C VAL A 296 7.10 6.02 -62.67
N ASP A 297 6.43 5.98 -61.52
CA ASP A 297 5.87 7.17 -60.86
C ASP A 297 6.92 7.92 -60.02
N ILE A 298 8.00 7.25 -59.63
CA ILE A 298 9.13 7.84 -58.87
C ILE A 298 10.33 8.17 -59.76
N ASN A 299 10.28 7.81 -61.04
CA ASN A 299 11.30 8.13 -62.02
C ASN A 299 10.95 9.44 -62.75
N PRO A 300 11.82 10.47 -62.75
CA PRO A 300 11.55 11.73 -63.46
C PRO A 300 11.31 11.57 -64.97
N GLY A 301 11.88 10.54 -65.58
CA GLY A 301 11.74 10.23 -67.00
C GLY A 301 10.59 9.25 -67.31
N GLY A 302 9.82 8.81 -66.31
CA GLY A 302 8.71 7.86 -66.52
C GLY A 302 9.16 6.50 -67.05
N THR A 303 10.28 5.97 -66.53
CA THR A 303 10.87 4.70 -66.98
C THR A 303 11.03 3.71 -65.82
N CYS A 304 10.96 2.40 -66.09
CA CYS A 304 11.17 1.32 -65.12
C CYS A 304 12.50 0.56 -65.32
N TRP A 305 13.61 1.31 -65.46
CA TRP A 305 14.92 0.73 -65.83
C TRP A 305 15.91 0.67 -64.66
N GLN A 306 15.54 1.22 -63.51
CA GLN A 306 16.40 1.33 -62.34
C GLN A 306 16.00 0.30 -61.28
N ASN A 307 16.73 0.28 -60.17
CA ASN A 307 16.44 -0.60 -59.04
C ASN A 307 16.27 0.24 -57.76
N CYS A 308 15.84 -0.38 -56.66
CA CYS A 308 15.63 0.34 -55.40
C CYS A 308 16.88 1.07 -54.88
N ALA A 309 18.09 0.60 -55.17
CA ALA A 309 19.33 1.26 -54.73
C ALA A 309 19.52 2.63 -55.40
N TYR A 310 19.00 2.81 -56.62
CA TYR A 310 18.97 4.10 -57.31
C TYR A 310 18.05 5.11 -56.59
N TYR A 311 16.95 4.64 -56.00
CA TYR A 311 15.94 5.46 -55.34
C TYR A 311 16.15 5.57 -53.81
N SER A 312 17.34 5.99 -53.40
CA SER A 312 17.64 6.24 -51.97
C SER A 312 16.88 7.46 -51.42
N ASN A 313 16.67 8.46 -52.27
CA ASN A 313 15.93 9.69 -51.99
C ASN A 313 15.19 10.12 -53.27
N THR A 314 13.86 9.98 -53.28
CA THR A 314 13.03 10.34 -54.42
C THR A 314 11.70 10.95 -53.98
N LYS A 315 10.85 11.31 -54.94
CA LYS A 315 9.47 11.75 -54.74
C LYS A 315 8.60 11.16 -55.83
N GLN A 316 7.29 11.17 -55.63
CA GLN A 316 6.35 10.78 -56.68
C GLN A 316 6.16 11.94 -57.67
N TYR A 317 6.63 11.76 -58.89
CA TYR A 317 6.56 12.76 -59.97
C TYR A 317 5.20 12.74 -60.65
N ASP A 318 4.75 11.57 -61.08
CA ASP A 318 3.52 11.40 -61.85
C ASP A 318 2.69 10.20 -61.36
N CYS A 319 1.61 9.91 -62.07
CA CYS A 319 0.79 8.74 -61.88
C CYS A 319 0.46 8.08 -63.22
N TYR A 320 1.20 7.01 -63.54
CA TYR A 320 1.10 6.28 -64.79
C TYR A 320 -0.31 5.73 -65.00
N GLU A 321 -0.95 6.21 -66.07
CA GLU A 321 -2.29 5.82 -66.52
C GLU A 321 -3.40 5.92 -65.44
N ASN A 322 -3.19 6.72 -64.38
CA ASN A 322 -4.09 6.78 -63.22
C ASN A 322 -4.42 5.39 -62.64
N LEU A 323 -3.45 4.47 -62.63
CA LEU A 323 -3.59 3.12 -62.07
C LEU A 323 -3.46 3.17 -60.53
N PHE A 324 -2.55 2.38 -59.96
CA PHE A 324 -2.37 2.20 -58.52
C PHE A 324 -2.09 3.49 -57.73
N CYS A 325 -1.36 4.43 -58.33
CA CYS A 325 -1.06 5.73 -57.72
C CYS A 325 -2.29 6.63 -57.55
N ALA A 326 -3.37 6.41 -58.31
CA ALA A 326 -4.59 7.19 -58.21
C ALA A 326 -5.52 6.70 -57.09
N THR A 327 -5.39 5.44 -56.67
CA THR A 327 -6.23 4.81 -55.65
C THR A 327 -5.73 5.05 -54.23
N GLN A 328 -4.54 5.62 -54.04
CA GLN A 328 -3.98 6.00 -52.74
C GLN A 328 -3.68 7.49 -52.62
N PRO A 329 -3.62 8.05 -51.41
CA PRO A 329 -3.18 9.42 -51.20
C PRO A 329 -1.75 9.64 -51.74
N LYS A 330 -1.55 10.71 -52.50
CA LYS A 330 -0.22 11.08 -53.00
C LYS A 330 0.73 11.40 -51.85
N CYS A 331 1.93 10.82 -51.87
CA CYS A 331 2.99 11.22 -50.96
C CYS A 331 3.61 12.55 -51.42
N ASN A 332 3.27 13.64 -50.72
CA ASN A 332 3.82 14.98 -50.99
C ASN A 332 5.24 15.18 -50.42
N GLY A 333 5.70 14.23 -49.60
CA GLY A 333 7.01 14.26 -48.99
C GLY A 333 8.10 13.62 -49.83
N THR A 334 9.23 13.38 -49.18
CA THR A 334 10.35 12.62 -49.75
C THR A 334 10.17 11.14 -49.41
N ILE A 335 10.30 10.29 -50.42
CA ILE A 335 10.31 8.83 -50.31
C ILE A 335 11.76 8.41 -50.08
N LEU A 336 12.00 7.70 -48.98
CA LEU A 336 13.31 7.28 -48.53
C LEU A 336 13.36 5.76 -48.36
N GLY A 337 14.52 5.16 -48.64
CA GLY A 337 14.79 3.77 -48.29
C GLY A 337 13.94 2.74 -49.05
N CYS A 338 13.91 2.83 -50.38
CA CYS A 338 13.26 1.84 -51.24
C CYS A 338 13.73 0.42 -50.91
N ARG A 339 12.78 -0.51 -50.78
CA ARG A 339 13.04 -1.95 -50.60
C ARG A 339 12.31 -2.72 -51.67
N TYR A 340 13.05 -3.58 -52.36
CA TYR A 340 12.48 -4.50 -53.33
C TYR A 340 11.95 -5.73 -52.59
N HIS A 341 10.72 -6.13 -52.91
CA HIS A 341 10.10 -7.35 -52.39
C HIS A 341 9.86 -8.35 -53.53
N TYR A 342 8.81 -8.15 -54.32
CA TYR A 342 8.45 -8.96 -55.49
C TYR A 342 8.03 -8.07 -56.65
N LYS A 343 8.01 -8.65 -57.86
CA LYS A 343 7.69 -7.93 -59.10
C LYS A 343 6.19 -7.63 -59.19
N ASP A 344 5.35 -8.65 -59.02
CA ASP A 344 3.90 -8.46 -59.04
C ASP A 344 3.35 -8.63 -57.62
N MET A 345 2.40 -7.76 -57.27
CA MET A 345 1.78 -7.68 -55.95
C MET A 345 0.33 -7.21 -56.09
N TRP A 346 -0.57 -7.80 -55.30
CA TRP A 346 -1.95 -7.37 -55.16
C TRP A 346 -2.11 -6.64 -53.85
N VAL A 347 -2.45 -5.34 -53.93
CA VAL A 347 -2.55 -4.46 -52.77
C VAL A 347 -3.99 -4.05 -52.57
N CYS A 348 -4.54 -4.32 -51.39
CA CYS A 348 -5.85 -3.83 -50.99
C CYS A 348 -5.70 -2.57 -50.15
N HIS A 349 -6.19 -1.44 -50.67
CA HIS A 349 -6.18 -0.18 -49.95
C HIS A 349 -7.19 -0.18 -48.81
N SER A 350 -6.78 0.33 -47.65
CA SER A 350 -7.73 0.57 -46.56
C SER A 350 -8.69 1.71 -46.93
N PRO A 351 -9.95 1.66 -46.45
CA PRO A 351 -10.91 2.73 -46.67
C PRO A 351 -10.43 4.11 -46.19
N PRO A 352 -10.93 5.22 -46.78
CA PRO A 352 -10.64 6.56 -46.29
C PRO A 352 -11.11 6.71 -44.82
N ASN A 353 -10.33 7.46 -44.02
CA ASN A 353 -10.49 7.64 -42.57
C ASN A 353 -10.09 6.46 -41.68
N THR A 354 -9.38 5.48 -42.23
CA THR A 354 -8.69 4.46 -41.42
C THR A 354 -7.29 4.93 -41.02
N SER A 355 -6.72 4.27 -40.01
CA SER A 355 -5.35 4.54 -39.52
C SER A 355 -4.29 3.73 -40.27
N ARG A 356 -4.69 3.02 -41.33
CA ARG A 356 -3.88 2.11 -42.14
C ARG A 356 -3.96 2.56 -43.61
N LEU A 357 -2.90 2.32 -44.38
CA LEU A 357 -2.86 2.57 -45.82
C LEU A 357 -3.34 1.36 -46.62
N TYR A 358 -3.06 0.15 -46.12
CA TYR A 358 -3.36 -1.12 -46.79
C TYR A 358 -3.95 -2.12 -45.79
N ASP A 359 -4.97 -2.86 -46.21
CA ASP A 359 -5.61 -3.91 -45.40
C ASP A 359 -4.87 -5.24 -45.55
N TYR A 360 -4.49 -5.57 -46.79
CA TYR A 360 -3.57 -6.66 -47.08
C TYR A 360 -2.74 -6.40 -48.34
N ILE A 361 -1.62 -7.12 -48.44
CA ILE A 361 -0.74 -7.18 -49.61
C ILE A 361 -0.45 -8.66 -49.84
N GLN A 362 -0.73 -9.14 -51.05
CA GLN A 362 -0.39 -10.49 -51.50
C GLN A 362 0.70 -10.40 -52.56
N PHE A 363 1.73 -11.23 -52.42
CA PHE A 363 2.84 -11.33 -53.37
C PHE A 363 2.69 -12.60 -54.23
N ASP A 364 3.38 -12.64 -55.38
CA ASP A 364 3.35 -13.78 -56.31
C ASP A 364 3.78 -15.13 -55.71
N ASN A 365 4.54 -15.10 -54.61
CA ASN A 365 5.00 -16.30 -53.92
C ASN A 365 4.03 -16.81 -52.84
N ASP A 366 2.76 -16.37 -52.90
CA ASP A 366 1.68 -16.66 -51.94
C ASP A 366 1.91 -16.11 -50.52
N ASP A 367 2.91 -15.25 -50.31
CA ASP A 367 3.07 -14.52 -49.05
C ASP A 367 2.00 -13.43 -48.93
N ILE A 368 1.30 -13.41 -47.79
CA ILE A 368 0.27 -12.42 -47.49
C ILE A 368 0.67 -11.63 -46.24
N TYR A 369 0.78 -10.31 -46.37
CA TYR A 369 0.88 -9.39 -45.24
C TYR A 369 -0.47 -8.76 -44.98
N GLY A 370 -0.97 -8.88 -43.75
CA GLY A 370 -2.31 -8.44 -43.37
C GLY A 370 -3.28 -9.61 -43.28
N LYS A 371 -4.58 -9.32 -43.39
CA LYS A 371 -5.62 -10.35 -43.37
C LYS A 371 -6.59 -10.09 -44.50
N GLU A 372 -6.65 -11.03 -45.45
CA GLU A 372 -7.68 -11.06 -46.46
C GLU A 372 -9.03 -11.31 -45.73
N THR A 373 -9.94 -10.33 -45.82
CA THR A 373 -11.26 -10.36 -45.18
C THR A 373 -12.37 -10.36 -46.20
#